data_AF-A0A370XEA7-F1
#
_entry.id   AF-A0A370XEA7-F1
#
_cell.length_a   1.000
_cell.length_b   1.000
_cell.length_c   1.000
_cell.angle_alpha   90.00
_cell.angle_beta   90.00
_cell.angle_gamma   90.00
#
_symmetry.space_group_name_H-M   'P 1'
#
loop_
_entity.id
_entity.type
_entity.pdbx_description
1 polymer ?
#
loop_
_entity_poly.entity_id
_entity_poly.type
_entity_poly.pdbx_seq_one_letter_code
_entity_poly.pdbx_strand_id
1 'polypeptide(L)'
;MKASLKARPARGVRASFVAMILIPLALFLAGCSGTMQTRSVTQDDTYYHWKPQMETLPIEVHGGIQQLGSDDMAKLIPYGTTPRQYAATTDGQGKLATRPRIVLYVGTDQNPARETYCDAFPVVQPATTGDAAVHMVAALCDGPRLVDLTARDVQSVSIQNQGMVSIMKSMKRRLLFGLNMNEEVEPAEYGNG
;
A
#
# COMPACT_ATOMS: atom_id res chain seq x y z
N MET A 1 -69.48 -45.24 -21.07
CA MET A 1 -70.76 -45.03 -21.79
C MET A 1 -71.54 -43.92 -21.10
N LYS A 2 -72.21 -43.08 -21.91
CA LYS A 2 -73.18 -42.01 -21.59
C LYS A 2 -72.63 -40.62 -21.24
N ALA A 3 -72.64 -39.80 -22.29
CA ALA A 3 -72.55 -38.35 -22.31
C ALA A 3 -73.78 -37.66 -21.71
N SER A 4 -73.65 -36.38 -21.36
CA SER A 4 -74.75 -35.41 -21.49
C SER A 4 -74.21 -33.97 -21.61
N LEU A 5 -74.46 -33.37 -22.77
CA LEU A 5 -74.38 -31.93 -23.06
C LEU A 5 -75.63 -31.21 -22.53
N LYS A 6 -75.49 -29.97 -22.02
CA LYS A 6 -76.19 -28.72 -22.48
C LYS A 6 -75.82 -27.54 -21.58
N ALA A 7 -75.17 -26.48 -22.07
CA ALA A 7 -75.72 -25.22 -22.65
C ALA A 7 -76.42 -24.31 -21.60
N ARG A 8 -76.33 -22.98 -21.55
CA ARG A 8 -75.80 -21.89 -22.40
C ARG A 8 -75.80 -20.57 -21.54
N PRO A 9 -75.63 -19.33 -22.07
CA PRO A 9 -74.78 -18.26 -21.52
C PRO A 9 -75.55 -17.11 -20.83
N ALA A 10 -74.84 -16.08 -20.34
CA ALA A 10 -75.18 -14.66 -20.61
C ALA A 10 -74.22 -13.64 -19.94
N ARG A 11 -73.79 -12.68 -20.78
CA ARG A 11 -73.65 -11.22 -20.51
C ARG A 11 -72.71 -10.80 -19.36
N GLY A 12 -71.56 -10.22 -19.68
CA GLY A 12 -71.42 -8.77 -19.92
C GLY A 12 -70.70 -8.19 -18.69
N VAL A 13 -69.67 -7.37 -18.80
CA VAL A 13 -69.77 -5.92 -19.03
C VAL A 13 -68.33 -5.40 -19.16
N ARG A 14 -68.09 -4.78 -20.32
CA ARG A 14 -67.37 -3.52 -20.58
C ARG A 14 -65.97 -3.23 -19.99
N ALA A 15 -65.17 -2.73 -20.93
CA ALA A 15 -64.35 -1.53 -20.86
C ALA A 15 -62.89 -1.67 -20.42
N SER A 16 -62.03 -1.63 -21.45
CA SER A 16 -60.75 -0.93 -21.50
C SER A 16 -60.62 0.19 -20.46
N PHE A 17 -59.51 0.17 -19.74
CA PHE A 17 -58.74 1.39 -19.48
C PHE A 17 -57.25 1.09 -19.67
N VAL A 18 -56.72 1.69 -20.74
CA VAL A 18 -55.30 1.97 -20.94
C VAL A 18 -54.87 2.90 -19.82
N ALA A 19 -53.81 2.53 -19.09
CA ALA A 19 -53.02 3.47 -18.31
C ALA A 19 -51.55 3.10 -18.47
N MET A 20 -50.96 3.74 -19.46
CA MET A 20 -49.54 3.87 -19.75
C MET A 20 -48.82 4.38 -18.48
N ILE A 21 -48.05 3.52 -17.80
CA ILE A 21 -47.16 3.96 -16.72
C ILE A 21 -45.79 4.22 -17.34
N LEU A 22 -45.49 5.51 -17.40
CA LEU A 22 -44.25 6.16 -17.78
C LEU A 22 -43.35 6.32 -16.53
N ILE A 23 -42.03 6.21 -16.74
CA ILE A 23 -40.89 6.76 -15.93
C ILE A 23 -40.31 5.82 -14.85
N PRO A 24 -38.96 5.78 -14.60
CA PRO A 24 -37.87 6.63 -15.14
C PRO A 24 -36.70 5.90 -15.82
N LEU A 25 -36.15 6.59 -16.82
CA LEU A 25 -34.80 6.43 -17.34
C LEU A 25 -33.81 6.91 -16.26
N ALA A 26 -33.24 5.98 -15.48
CA ALA A 26 -32.13 6.27 -14.58
C ALA A 26 -30.86 6.50 -15.42
N LEU A 27 -30.68 7.72 -15.91
CA LEU A 27 -29.42 8.14 -16.50
C LEU A 27 -28.33 8.07 -15.42
N PHE A 28 -27.39 7.17 -15.66
CA PHE A 28 -26.16 7.01 -14.93
C PHE A 28 -25.47 8.37 -14.78
N LEU A 29 -25.61 8.99 -13.61
CA LEU A 29 -24.53 9.80 -13.05
C LEU A 29 -23.39 8.82 -12.78
N ALA A 30 -22.59 8.53 -13.81
CA ALA A 30 -21.23 8.09 -13.64
C ALA A 30 -20.50 9.23 -12.95
N GLY A 31 -20.70 9.35 -11.64
CA GLY A 31 -19.81 10.13 -10.80
C GLY A 31 -18.44 9.53 -11.05
N CYS A 32 -17.56 10.29 -11.70
CA CYS A 32 -16.14 10.07 -11.60
C CYS A 32 -15.84 10.09 -10.10
N SER A 33 -15.89 8.92 -9.47
CA SER A 33 -15.25 8.67 -8.20
C SER A 33 -13.77 8.65 -8.53
N GLY A 34 -13.23 9.82 -8.82
CA GLY A 34 -11.80 10.05 -8.68
C GLY A 34 -11.56 9.81 -7.21
N THR A 35 -11.12 8.62 -6.87
CA THR A 35 -10.40 8.39 -5.62
C THR A 35 -9.15 9.24 -5.73
N MET A 36 -9.30 10.54 -5.44
CA MET A 36 -8.18 11.36 -5.01
C MET A 36 -7.71 10.71 -3.73
N GLN A 37 -6.73 9.81 -3.87
CA GLN A 37 -6.07 9.20 -2.75
C GLN A 37 -5.30 10.32 -2.06
N THR A 38 -5.92 10.86 -1.02
CA THR A 38 -5.29 11.78 -0.10
C THR A 38 -4.17 11.02 0.60
N ARG A 39 -2.95 11.25 0.13
CA ARG A 39 -1.75 11.11 0.95
C ARG A 39 -2.10 11.78 2.29
N SER A 40 -2.31 10.99 3.33
CA SER A 40 -2.65 11.49 4.66
C SER A 40 -1.34 11.98 5.29
N VAL A 41 -0.85 13.10 4.76
CA VAL A 41 0.23 13.85 5.38
C VAL A 41 -0.34 14.39 6.68
N THR A 42 0.18 13.89 7.78
CA THR A 42 -0.11 14.43 9.11
C THR A 42 0.84 15.60 9.36
N GLN A 43 0.43 16.54 10.20
CA GLN A 43 1.29 17.67 10.60
C GLN A 43 2.60 17.20 11.26
N ASP A 44 2.64 15.96 11.76
CA ASP A 44 3.80 15.35 12.39
C ASP A 44 4.76 14.67 11.39
N ASP A 45 4.44 14.62 10.09
CA ASP A 45 5.32 14.03 9.06
C ASP A 45 6.46 14.97 8.65
N THR A 46 7.15 15.53 9.65
CA THR A 46 8.23 16.51 9.51
C THR A 46 9.60 15.85 9.63
N TYR A 47 10.61 16.52 9.09
CA TYR A 47 11.99 16.09 9.29
C TYR A 47 12.35 15.99 10.77
N TYR A 48 11.92 16.97 11.58
CA TYR A 48 12.26 17.05 13.00
C TYR A 48 11.61 15.96 13.85
N HIS A 49 10.41 15.52 13.51
CA HIS A 49 9.75 14.40 14.18
C HIS A 49 10.46 13.06 13.90
N TRP A 50 10.83 12.81 12.64
CA TRP A 50 11.33 11.50 12.23
C TRP A 50 12.84 11.33 12.40
N LYS A 51 13.65 12.38 12.26
CA LYS A 51 15.11 12.32 12.41
C LYS A 51 15.61 11.65 13.70
N PRO A 52 15.14 12.00 14.91
CA PRO A 52 15.72 11.46 16.15
C PRO A 52 15.49 9.95 16.31
N GLN A 53 14.40 9.42 15.76
CA GLN A 53 14.05 8.01 15.84
C GLN A 53 14.59 7.16 14.67
N MET A 54 14.90 7.79 13.53
CA MET A 54 15.29 7.13 12.28
C MET A 54 16.43 6.10 12.43
N GLU A 55 17.38 6.34 13.32
CA GLU A 55 18.52 5.43 13.52
C GLU A 55 18.14 4.13 14.23
N THR A 56 17.11 4.15 15.08
CA THR A 56 16.70 3.00 15.91
C THR A 56 15.39 2.35 15.49
N LEU A 57 14.72 2.88 14.46
CA LEU A 57 13.52 2.26 13.92
C LEU A 57 13.82 0.81 13.47
N PRO A 58 12.94 -0.15 13.78
CA PRO A 58 13.00 -1.48 13.18
C PRO A 58 12.99 -1.39 11.66
N ILE A 59 13.77 -2.24 11.01
CA ILE A 59 13.82 -2.36 9.56
C ILE A 59 13.25 -3.73 9.18
N GLU A 60 11.99 -3.75 8.76
CA GLU A 60 11.31 -4.95 8.26
C GLU A 60 11.83 -5.29 6.87
N VAL A 61 12.49 -6.44 6.72
CA VAL A 61 13.09 -6.84 5.44
C VAL A 61 12.22 -7.84 4.70
N HIS A 62 11.91 -7.52 3.45
CA HIS A 62 11.27 -8.40 2.49
C HIS A 62 12.18 -8.64 1.28
N GLY A 63 12.10 -9.84 0.72
CA GLY A 63 12.90 -10.24 -0.42
C GLY A 63 14.34 -10.59 -0.05
N GLY A 64 15.23 -10.52 -1.04
CA GLY A 64 16.57 -11.06 -0.92
C GLY A 64 17.42 -10.86 -2.17
N ILE A 65 18.69 -11.24 -2.06
CA ILE A 65 19.67 -11.14 -3.15
C ILE A 65 20.39 -12.48 -3.22
N GLN A 66 20.48 -13.07 -4.41
CA GLN A 66 21.12 -14.37 -4.61
C GLN A 66 20.46 -15.46 -3.74
N GLN A 67 21.24 -16.19 -2.94
CA GLN A 67 20.78 -17.24 -2.03
C GLN A 67 20.41 -16.69 -0.63
N LEU A 68 20.56 -15.38 -0.39
CA LEU A 68 20.22 -14.78 0.90
C LEU A 68 18.74 -14.43 0.92
N GLY A 69 17.97 -15.16 1.73
CA GLY A 69 16.58 -14.82 2.03
C GLY A 69 16.46 -13.60 2.94
N SER A 70 15.22 -13.17 3.21
CA SER A 70 14.92 -12.01 4.04
C SER A 70 15.51 -12.09 5.45
N ASP A 71 15.48 -13.28 6.06
CA ASP A 71 16.04 -13.50 7.40
C ASP A 71 17.56 -13.30 7.45
N ASP A 72 18.28 -13.65 6.38
CA ASP A 72 19.74 -13.46 6.31
C ASP A 72 20.10 -12.04 5.94
N MET A 73 19.32 -11.42 5.04
CA MET A 73 19.45 -10.00 4.72
C MET A 73 19.21 -9.11 5.94
N ALA A 74 18.22 -9.44 6.79
CA ALA A 74 17.93 -8.72 8.03
C ALA A 74 19.14 -8.68 8.97
N LYS A 75 19.92 -9.77 9.05
CA LYS A 75 21.13 -9.83 9.91
C LYS A 75 22.25 -8.88 9.43
N LEU A 76 22.24 -8.48 8.17
CA LEU A 76 23.24 -7.57 7.59
C LEU A 76 22.91 -6.09 7.84
N ILE A 77 21.76 -5.80 8.45
CA ILE A 77 21.23 -4.46 8.63
C ILE A 77 21.04 -4.18 10.13
N PRO A 78 21.58 -3.08 10.67
CA PRO A 78 21.31 -2.67 12.05
C PRO A 78 19.82 -2.45 12.25
N TYR A 79 19.25 -3.03 13.32
CA TYR A 79 17.81 -3.05 13.58
C TYR A 79 16.98 -3.76 12.50
N GLY A 80 17.64 -4.52 11.61
CA GLY A 80 17.00 -5.40 10.64
C GLY A 80 16.27 -6.54 11.34
N THR A 81 15.06 -6.80 10.88
CA THR A 81 14.21 -7.87 11.37
C THR A 81 13.29 -8.37 10.26
N THR A 82 12.74 -9.55 10.44
CA THR A 82 11.53 -9.99 9.73
C THR A 82 10.34 -10.04 10.69
N PRO A 83 9.09 -10.11 10.21
CA PRO A 83 7.92 -10.24 11.10
C PRO A 83 8.01 -11.47 12.01
N ARG A 84 8.62 -12.56 11.52
CA ARG A 84 8.89 -13.75 12.33
C ARG A 84 9.90 -13.49 13.44
N GLN A 85 11.03 -12.86 13.12
CA GLN A 85 12.07 -12.54 14.10
C GLN A 85 11.56 -11.57 15.16
N TYR A 86 10.79 -10.55 14.77
CA TYR A 86 10.21 -9.59 15.69
C TYR A 86 9.16 -10.20 16.62
N ALA A 87 8.32 -11.10 16.11
CA ALA A 87 7.35 -11.81 16.95
C ALA A 87 8.05 -12.67 18.03
N ALA A 88 9.21 -13.23 17.71
CA ALA A 88 10.01 -14.02 18.65
C ALA A 88 10.67 -13.18 19.76
N THR A 89 10.99 -11.90 19.52
CA THR A 89 11.63 -11.03 20.52
C THR A 89 10.63 -10.30 21.42
N THR A 90 9.36 -10.27 21.03
CA THR A 90 8.28 -9.59 21.77
C THR A 90 7.35 -10.57 22.48
N ASP A 91 7.69 -11.86 22.56
CA ASP A 91 6.82 -12.93 23.05
C ASP A 91 5.41 -12.88 22.42
N GLY A 92 5.32 -12.46 21.14
CA GLY A 92 4.07 -12.26 20.42
C GLY A 92 3.21 -11.07 20.88
N GLN A 93 3.68 -10.25 21.82
CA GLN A 93 2.93 -9.12 22.42
C GLN A 93 2.87 -7.87 21.52
N GLY A 94 3.39 -7.92 20.29
CA GLY A 94 3.31 -6.79 19.36
C GLY A 94 3.47 -7.20 17.91
N LYS A 95 2.58 -6.70 17.04
CA LYS A 95 2.75 -6.81 15.59
C LYS A 95 3.68 -5.71 15.12
N LEU A 96 4.77 -6.08 14.45
CA LEU A 96 5.68 -5.12 13.82
C LEU A 96 4.92 -4.12 12.92
N ALA A 97 3.92 -4.61 12.19
CA ALA A 97 3.07 -3.81 11.30
C ALA A 97 2.29 -2.68 11.97
N THR A 98 2.10 -2.71 13.30
CA THR A 98 1.38 -1.65 14.04
C THR A 98 2.31 -0.64 14.70
N ARG A 99 3.60 -0.65 14.35
CA ARG A 99 4.63 0.23 14.93
C ARG A 99 5.25 1.11 13.84
N PRO A 100 5.83 2.27 14.22
CA PRO A 100 6.75 2.99 13.37
C PRO A 100 7.92 2.10 12.97
N ARG A 101 8.21 2.03 11.67
CA ARG A 101 9.27 1.18 11.11
C ARG A 101 9.67 1.62 9.73
N ILE A 102 10.78 1.07 9.24
CA ILE A 102 11.14 1.13 7.83
C ILE A 102 10.84 -0.25 7.23
N VAL A 103 10.07 -0.30 6.15
CA VAL A 103 9.88 -1.53 5.38
C VAL A 103 10.83 -1.49 4.18
N LEU A 104 11.79 -2.41 4.15
CA LEU A 104 12.79 -2.55 3.10
C LEU A 104 12.44 -3.73 2.18
N TYR A 105 12.31 -3.42 0.90
CA TYR A 105 12.11 -4.37 -0.17
C TYR A 105 13.41 -4.54 -0.92
N VAL A 106 13.83 -5.79 -1.11
CA VAL A 106 15.07 -6.12 -1.79
C VAL A 106 14.80 -7.08 -2.93
N GLY A 107 15.13 -6.65 -4.16
CA GLY A 107 15.21 -7.51 -5.34
C GLY A 107 14.01 -7.51 -6.28
N THR A 108 13.08 -6.56 -6.13
CA THR A 108 11.85 -6.54 -6.94
C THR A 108 11.97 -5.71 -8.23
N ASP A 109 11.51 -6.26 -9.35
CA ASP A 109 11.31 -5.55 -10.62
C ASP A 109 9.95 -4.82 -10.69
N GLN A 110 9.06 -5.06 -9.73
CA GLN A 110 7.73 -4.49 -9.65
C GLN A 110 7.44 -3.86 -8.29
N ASN A 111 7.33 -2.53 -8.30
CA ASN A 111 6.94 -1.79 -7.12
C ASN A 111 5.50 -2.14 -6.70
N PRO A 112 5.26 -2.53 -5.43
CA PRO A 112 3.91 -2.56 -4.89
C PRO A 112 3.17 -1.25 -5.16
N ALA A 113 1.84 -1.32 -5.19
CA ALA A 113 1.03 -0.11 -5.11
C ALA A 113 1.44 0.70 -3.88
N ARG A 114 1.49 2.03 -3.99
CA ARG A 114 2.06 2.90 -2.95
C ARG A 114 1.38 2.68 -1.59
N GLU A 115 0.09 2.41 -1.61
CA GLU A 115 -0.76 2.13 -0.46
C GLU A 115 -0.46 0.79 0.24
N THR A 116 0.23 -0.16 -0.38
CA THR A 116 0.42 -1.50 0.20
C THR A 116 1.78 -1.70 0.87
N TYR A 117 2.68 -0.71 0.79
CA TYR A 117 4.04 -0.80 1.36
C TYR A 117 4.07 -1.01 2.88
N CYS A 118 3.05 -0.53 3.59
CA CYS A 118 2.98 -0.61 5.06
C CYS A 118 1.96 -1.62 5.58
N ASP A 119 1.12 -2.17 4.69
CA ASP A 119 -0.06 -2.97 5.04
C ASP A 119 -0.02 -4.42 4.55
N ALA A 120 0.61 -4.66 3.40
CA ALA A 120 0.64 -6.00 2.81
C ALA A 120 1.97 -6.69 3.11
N PHE A 121 1.94 -8.02 3.26
CA PHE A 121 3.10 -8.84 2.98
C PHE A 121 3.25 -8.88 1.45
N PRO A 122 4.17 -8.10 0.89
CA PRO A 122 4.33 -8.06 -0.55
C PRO A 122 4.74 -9.42 -1.12
N VAL A 123 4.27 -9.72 -2.32
CA VAL A 123 4.87 -10.77 -3.15
C VAL A 123 6.15 -10.18 -3.75
N VAL A 124 7.26 -10.24 -3.01
CA VAL A 124 8.57 -9.79 -3.50
C VAL A 124 9.22 -10.96 -4.21
N GLN A 125 9.55 -10.79 -5.49
CA GLN A 125 10.48 -11.69 -6.16
C GLN A 125 11.90 -11.34 -5.70
N PRO A 126 12.69 -12.30 -5.20
CA PRO A 126 14.10 -12.06 -4.90
C PRO A 126 14.87 -11.77 -6.20
N ALA A 127 15.89 -10.90 -6.13
CA ALA A 127 16.79 -10.69 -7.25
C ALA A 127 17.57 -11.98 -7.56
N THR A 128 17.70 -12.32 -8.83
CA THR A 128 18.35 -13.56 -9.26
C THR A 128 19.87 -13.39 -9.38
N THR A 129 20.60 -14.50 -9.24
CA THR A 129 22.05 -14.55 -9.49
C THR A 129 22.34 -14.21 -10.95
N GLY A 130 22.84 -12.99 -11.20
CA GLY A 130 23.16 -12.48 -12.54
C GLY A 130 22.76 -11.03 -12.76
N ASP A 131 21.90 -10.49 -11.90
CA ASP A 131 21.44 -9.10 -12.03
C ASP A 131 22.56 -8.10 -11.76
N ALA A 132 22.78 -7.20 -12.73
CA ALA A 132 23.75 -6.11 -12.60
C ALA A 132 23.37 -5.17 -11.44
N ALA A 133 22.06 -4.92 -11.27
CA ALA A 133 21.53 -4.08 -10.21
C ALA A 133 20.35 -4.75 -9.51
N VAL A 134 20.29 -4.54 -8.20
CA VAL A 134 19.22 -4.93 -7.29
C VAL A 134 18.38 -3.69 -7.01
N HIS A 135 17.10 -3.75 -7.35
CA HIS A 135 16.17 -2.71 -6.97
C HIS A 135 15.86 -2.79 -5.47
N MET A 136 15.93 -1.65 -4.79
CA MET A 136 15.62 -1.53 -3.38
C MET A 136 14.64 -0.40 -3.14
N VAL A 137 13.62 -0.68 -2.36
CA VAL A 137 12.62 0.31 -1.93
C VAL A 137 12.57 0.34 -0.41
N ALA A 138 12.65 1.52 0.18
CA ALA A 138 12.43 1.72 1.61
C ALA A 138 11.21 2.62 1.81
N ALA A 139 10.25 2.12 2.59
CA ALA A 139 9.07 2.84 3.01
C ALA A 139 9.19 3.20 4.50
N LEU A 140 9.02 4.48 4.83
CA LEU A 140 8.84 4.92 6.21
C LEU A 140 7.36 4.76 6.55
N CYS A 141 7.08 3.94 7.55
CA CYS A 141 5.71 3.61 7.97
C CYS A 141 5.46 4.05 9.40
N ASP A 142 4.25 4.53 9.64
CA ASP A 142 3.66 4.75 10.96
C ASP A 142 2.50 3.79 11.14
N GLY A 143 2.82 2.59 11.62
CA GLY A 143 1.89 1.45 11.58
C GLY A 143 1.49 1.11 10.13
N PRO A 144 0.18 1.10 9.79
CA PRO A 144 -0.31 0.84 8.44
C PRO A 144 -0.08 2.01 7.47
N ARG A 145 0.22 3.22 7.97
CA ARG A 145 0.27 4.44 7.17
C ARG A 145 1.65 4.62 6.53
N LEU A 146 1.67 4.89 5.22
CA LEU A 146 2.88 5.32 4.53
C LEU A 146 3.15 6.81 4.79
N VAL A 147 4.33 7.10 5.33
CA VAL A 147 4.81 8.45 5.60
C VAL A 147 5.61 8.97 4.40
N ASP A 148 6.62 8.21 4.00
CA ASP A 148 7.48 8.53 2.86
C ASP A 148 8.06 7.26 2.21
N LEU A 149 8.51 7.39 0.97
CA LEU A 149 9.04 6.29 0.17
C LEU A 149 10.26 6.73 -0.62
N THR A 150 11.30 5.90 -0.66
CA THR A 150 12.42 6.09 -1.56
C THR A 150 12.79 4.78 -2.24
N ALA A 151 13.14 4.86 -3.51
CA ALA A 151 13.63 3.73 -4.29
C ALA A 151 15.01 4.02 -4.86
N ARG A 152 15.81 2.97 -5.07
CA ARG A 152 17.09 3.04 -5.78
C ARG A 152 17.49 1.69 -6.34
N ASP A 153 18.19 1.73 -7.45
CA ASP A 153 18.94 0.59 -7.93
C ASP A 153 20.32 0.56 -7.27
N VAL A 154 20.74 -0.63 -6.84
CA VAL A 154 22.03 -0.86 -6.21
C VAL A 154 22.77 -1.94 -6.97
N GLN A 155 23.94 -1.61 -7.50
CA GLN A 155 24.77 -2.60 -8.17
C GLN A 155 25.12 -3.73 -7.20
N SER A 156 25.01 -4.99 -7.63
CA SER A 156 25.28 -6.17 -6.80
C SER A 156 26.68 -6.12 -6.16
N VAL A 157 27.68 -5.61 -6.90
CA VAL A 157 29.06 -5.38 -6.40
C VAL A 157 29.13 -4.31 -5.31
N SER A 158 28.22 -3.32 -5.31
CA SER A 158 28.18 -2.29 -4.27
C SER A 158 27.64 -2.83 -2.95
N ILE A 159 26.75 -3.82 -2.98
CA ILE A 159 26.29 -4.50 -1.76
C ILE A 159 27.45 -5.25 -1.10
N GLN A 160 28.30 -5.90 -1.90
CA GLN A 160 29.51 -6.57 -1.40
C GLN A 160 30.55 -5.57 -0.87
N ASN A 161 30.80 -4.48 -1.61
CA ASN A 161 31.88 -3.54 -1.29
C ASN A 161 31.53 -2.50 -0.21
N GLN A 162 30.30 -1.96 -0.24
CA GLN A 162 29.85 -0.91 0.69
C GLN A 162 29.09 -1.48 1.89
N GLY A 163 28.55 -2.70 1.76
CA GLY A 163 27.71 -3.34 2.76
C GLY A 163 26.30 -2.75 2.84
N MET A 164 25.36 -3.57 3.33
CA MET A 164 23.98 -3.18 3.53
C MET A 164 23.81 -2.03 4.53
N VAL A 165 24.72 -1.90 5.50
CA VAL A 165 24.72 -0.80 6.48
C VAL A 165 24.84 0.57 5.80
N SER A 166 25.79 0.73 4.89
CA SER A 166 26.01 2.00 4.18
C SER A 166 24.85 2.33 3.25
N ILE A 167 24.34 1.32 2.56
CA ILE A 167 23.16 1.42 1.69
C ILE A 167 21.96 1.92 2.49
N MET A 168 21.67 1.32 3.64
CA MET A 168 20.55 1.73 4.48
C MET A 168 20.73 3.12 5.06
N LYS A 169 21.93 3.50 5.48
CA LYS A 169 22.21 4.88 5.92
C LYS A 169 21.89 5.89 4.81
N SER A 170 22.20 5.56 3.56
CA SER A 170 21.86 6.40 2.41
C SER A 170 20.35 6.48 2.17
N MET A 171 19.63 5.36 2.26
CA MET A 171 18.17 5.34 2.09
C MET A 171 17.44 6.10 3.22
N LYS A 172 17.87 5.94 4.48
CA LYS A 172 17.35 6.72 5.62
C LYS A 172 17.49 8.24 5.39
N ARG A 173 18.65 8.69 4.90
CA ARG A 173 18.84 10.10 4.54
C ARG A 173 17.90 10.58 3.43
N ARG A 174 17.62 9.75 2.43
CA ARG A 174 16.69 10.08 1.34
C ARG A 174 15.25 10.19 1.84
N LEU A 175 14.82 9.30 2.73
CA LEU A 175 13.52 9.40 3.39
C LEU A 175 13.41 10.71 4.18
N LEU A 176 14.40 11.02 5.02
CA LEU A 176 14.41 12.28 5.77
C LEU A 176 14.41 13.52 4.85
N PHE A 177 15.12 13.46 3.73
CA PHE A 177 15.10 14.54 2.74
C PHE A 177 13.73 14.69 2.07
N GLY A 178 13.06 13.57 1.76
CA GLY A 178 11.70 13.55 1.24
C GLY A 178 10.74 14.30 2.16
N LEU A 179 10.82 14.08 3.48
CA LEU A 179 10.01 14.80 4.48
C LEU A 179 10.25 16.31 4.45
N ASN A 180 11.50 16.75 4.35
CA ASN A 180 11.85 18.18 4.32
C ASN A 180 11.30 18.91 3.08
N MET A 181 11.13 18.21 1.96
CA MET A 181 10.49 18.79 0.76
C MET A 181 8.97 18.85 0.84
N ASN A 182 8.34 18.16 1.80
CA ASN A 182 6.88 18.16 1.95
C ASN A 182 6.37 19.25 2.90
N GLU A 183 7.24 19.90 3.67
CA GLU A 183 6.89 21.02 4.55
C GLU A 183 6.46 22.28 3.77
N GLU A 184 6.70 22.35 2.45
CA GLU A 184 6.50 23.56 1.63
C GLU A 184 5.08 23.70 1.02
N VAL A 185 4.13 22.83 1.38
CA VAL A 185 2.73 22.96 0.91
C VAL A 185 1.90 23.69 1.98
N GLU A 186 2.06 25.01 2.06
CA GLU A 186 1.03 25.85 2.67
C GLU A 186 -0.26 25.69 1.84
N PRO A 187 -1.42 25.42 2.46
CA PRO A 187 -2.68 25.56 1.76
C PRO A 187 -2.80 27.03 1.39
N ALA A 188 -2.85 27.31 0.08
CA ALA A 188 -3.22 28.63 -0.40
C ALA A 188 -4.56 28.99 0.27
N GLU A 189 -4.53 29.93 1.21
CA GLU A 189 -5.73 30.63 1.66
C GLU A 189 -6.35 31.22 0.40
N TYR A 190 -7.38 30.55 -0.12
CA TYR A 190 -8.32 31.18 -1.03
C TYR A 190 -9.06 32.22 -0.19
N GLY A 191 -8.46 33.41 -0.09
CA GLY A 191 -9.10 34.60 0.41
C GLY A 191 -10.33 34.88 -0.46
N ASN A 192 -11.50 34.60 0.10
CA ASN A 192 -12.74 35.20 -0.38
C ASN A 192 -12.80 36.61 0.22
N GLY A 193 -12.35 37.58 -0.57
CA GLY A 193 -12.62 39.01 -0.39
C GLY A 193 -13.45 39.53 -1.55
#